data_AF-A0AAQ3NB69-F1
#
_entry.id   AF-A0AAQ3NB69-F1
#
_cell.length_a   1.000
_cell.length_b   1.000
_cell.length_c   1.000
_cell.angle_alpha   90.00
_cell.angle_beta   90.00
_cell.angle_gamma   90.00
#
_symmetry.space_group_name_H-M   'P 1'
#
loop_
_entity.id
_entity.type
_entity.pdbx_description
1 polymer ?
#
loop_
_entity_poly.entity_id
_entity_poly.type
_entity_poly.pdbx_seq_one_letter_code
_entity_poly.pdbx_strand_id
1 'polypeptide(L)'
;MAFDKGHSDMDFSRKILDEVEIRELLIDHVGHRCCWGSRPARTWKIHAVEDCNVYVGTLDTFIEEREIIRETEPYLGGGIDGKDNGPELGIWELDLRSQFPILFVPYNEVRQKIPHSEVIEKCSGEFGILISKIHK
;
A
#
# COMPACT_ATOMS: atom_id res chain seq x y z
N MET A 1 -53.65 -13.14 -12.93
CA MET A 1 -54.03 -12.31 -11.78
C MET A 1 -53.46 -13.00 -10.55
N ALA A 2 -52.22 -12.67 -10.20
CA ALA A 2 -51.85 -11.70 -9.16
C ALA A 2 -51.55 -12.45 -7.85
N PHE A 3 -50.28 -12.86 -7.71
CA PHE A 3 -49.65 -13.10 -6.42
C PHE A 3 -49.53 -11.74 -5.74
N ASP A 4 -50.23 -11.56 -4.61
CA ASP A 4 -50.08 -10.35 -3.79
C ASP A 4 -49.06 -10.56 -2.67
N LYS A 5 -48.40 -9.46 -2.39
CA LYS A 5 -47.08 -9.25 -1.82
C LYS A 5 -47.14 -9.26 -0.30
N GLY A 6 -46.08 -9.77 0.33
CA GLY A 6 -45.79 -9.58 1.76
C GLY A 6 -44.30 -9.58 2.00
N HIS A 7 -43.55 -8.84 1.18
CA HIS A 7 -42.13 -8.57 1.43
C HIS A 7 -42.09 -7.55 2.58
N SER A 8 -41.77 -8.02 3.79
CA SER A 8 -41.46 -7.13 4.90
C SER A 8 -40.14 -6.42 4.57
N ASP A 9 -40.24 -5.22 4.01
CA ASP A 9 -39.17 -4.23 4.06
C ASP A 9 -38.77 -4.09 5.54
N MET A 10 -37.66 -4.70 5.94
CA MET A 10 -36.97 -4.31 7.15
C MET A 10 -36.38 -2.94 6.87
N ASP A 11 -37.19 -1.93 7.13
CA ASP A 11 -36.80 -0.54 7.18
C ASP A 11 -35.60 -0.41 8.14
N PHE A 12 -34.40 -0.29 7.57
CA PHE A 12 -33.18 0.07 8.30
C PHE A 12 -33.19 1.55 8.72
N SER A 13 -34.35 2.20 8.79
CA SER A 13 -34.50 3.45 9.52
C SER A 13 -34.07 3.22 10.96
N ARG A 14 -33.00 3.91 11.36
CA ARG A 14 -32.57 3.98 12.75
C ARG A 14 -33.78 4.43 13.58
N LYS A 15 -34.31 3.52 14.41
CA LYS A 15 -35.37 3.88 15.35
C LYS A 15 -34.80 4.96 16.28
N ILE A 16 -35.35 6.16 16.19
CA ILE A 16 -35.05 7.23 17.15
C ILE A 16 -35.64 6.76 18.47
N LEU A 17 -34.78 6.36 19.40
CA LEU A 17 -35.17 5.94 20.74
C LEU A 17 -35.48 7.17 21.59
N ASP A 18 -36.47 7.06 22.47
CA ASP A 18 -36.71 8.10 23.47
C ASP A 18 -35.73 7.99 24.66
N GLU A 19 -35.71 8.99 25.54
CA GLU A 19 -34.79 9.01 26.68
C GLU A 19 -34.98 7.81 27.62
N VAL A 20 -36.20 7.27 27.74
CA VAL A 20 -36.50 6.14 28.61
C VAL A 20 -35.86 4.87 28.03
N GLU A 21 -36.09 4.60 26.74
CA GLU A 21 -35.49 3.48 26.03
C GLU A 21 -33.96 3.56 26.05
N ILE A 22 -33.37 4.73 25.81
CA ILE A 22 -31.90 4.94 25.86
C ILE A 22 -31.38 4.67 27.28
N ARG A 23 -32.08 5.15 28.31
CA ARG A 23 -31.67 4.99 29.70
C ARG A 23 -31.71 3.54 30.15
N GLU A 24 -32.74 2.79 29.78
CA GLU A 24 -32.83 1.36 30.07
C GLU A 24 -31.66 0.58 29.45
N LEU A 25 -31.36 0.85 28.18
CA LEU A 25 -30.22 0.26 27.49
C LEU A 25 -28.88 0.62 28.16
N LEU A 26 -28.71 1.89 28.56
CA LEU A 26 -27.50 2.33 29.26
C LEU A 26 -27.34 1.66 30.63
N ILE A 27 -28.43 1.53 31.40
CA ILE A 27 -28.42 0.87 32.71
C ILE A 27 -28.08 -0.62 32.55
N ASP A 28 -28.68 -1.30 31.57
CA ASP A 28 -28.41 -2.70 31.28
C ASP A 28 -26.94 -2.92 30.88
N HIS A 29 -26.42 -2.09 29.97
CA HIS A 29 -25.03 -2.18 29.51
C HIS A 29 -24.02 -1.99 30.67
N VAL A 30 -24.25 -1.00 31.52
CA VAL A 30 -23.39 -0.71 32.68
C VAL A 30 -23.52 -1.80 33.74
N GLY A 31 -24.71 -2.36 33.94
CA GLY A 31 -24.98 -3.42 34.93
C GLY A 31 -24.20 -4.72 34.68
N HIS A 32 -23.87 -5.01 33.43
CA HIS A 32 -23.08 -6.18 33.04
C HIS A 32 -21.56 -5.99 33.20
N ARG A 33 -21.09 -4.85 33.71
CA ARG A 33 -19.67 -4.53 33.90
C ARG A 33 -19.35 -4.40 35.39
N CYS A 34 -18.64 -5.38 35.96
CA CYS A 34 -18.42 -5.52 37.40
C CYS A 34 -17.77 -4.31 38.12
N CYS A 35 -17.07 -3.44 37.40
CA CYS A 35 -16.33 -2.31 37.98
C CYS A 35 -16.91 -0.93 37.61
N TRP A 36 -18.06 -0.88 36.93
CA TRP A 36 -18.64 0.39 36.50
C TRP A 36 -19.67 0.89 37.54
N GLY A 37 -19.53 2.14 37.97
CA GLY A 37 -20.53 2.77 38.82
C GLY A 37 -21.82 3.02 38.03
N SER A 38 -22.96 2.51 38.51
CA SER A 38 -24.25 2.64 37.82
C SER A 38 -24.98 3.96 38.08
N ARG A 39 -24.49 4.75 39.04
CA ARG A 39 -25.14 6.00 39.46
C ARG A 39 -25.28 7.01 38.31
N PRO A 40 -24.25 7.29 37.48
CA PRO A 40 -24.40 8.18 36.32
C PRO A 40 -25.48 7.72 35.33
N ALA A 41 -25.51 6.43 34.97
CA ALA A 41 -26.51 5.87 34.06
C ALA A 41 -27.95 6.07 34.56
N ARG A 42 -28.15 6.03 35.89
CA ARG A 42 -29.47 6.19 36.52
C ARG A 42 -29.88 7.64 36.72
N THR A 43 -28.93 8.55 36.99
CA THR A 43 -29.26 9.88 37.53
C THR A 43 -28.92 11.05 36.61
N TRP A 44 -28.04 10.88 35.63
CA TRP A 44 -27.67 11.99 34.75
C TRP A 44 -28.72 12.20 33.66
N LYS A 45 -28.94 13.46 33.28
CA LYS A 45 -29.81 13.84 32.17
C LYS A 45 -29.12 13.53 30.85
N ILE A 46 -29.81 12.83 29.94
CA ILE A 46 -29.29 12.53 28.62
C ILE A 46 -29.67 13.70 27.71
N HIS A 47 -28.66 14.44 27.23
CA HIS A 47 -28.89 15.62 26.40
C HIS A 47 -28.86 15.29 24.90
N ALA A 48 -27.98 14.39 24.49
CA ALA A 48 -27.80 13.95 23.11
C ALA A 48 -27.19 12.54 23.09
N VAL A 49 -27.44 11.80 22.01
CA VAL A 49 -26.75 10.56 21.67
C VAL A 49 -26.12 10.76 20.31
N GLU A 50 -24.79 10.70 20.26
CA GLU A 50 -24.01 10.93 19.05
C GLU A 50 -23.30 9.63 18.66
N ASP A 51 -23.26 9.34 17.36
CA ASP A 51 -22.49 8.22 16.82
C ASP A 51 -20.98 8.54 16.96
N CYS A 52 -20.29 7.85 17.87
CA CYS A 52 -18.82 7.84 17.89
C CYS A 52 -18.30 6.95 16.75
N ASN A 53 -18.35 7.47 15.52
CA ASN A 53 -17.81 6.76 14.36
C ASN A 53 -16.28 6.67 14.46
N VAL A 54 -15.76 5.51 14.82
CA VAL A 54 -14.33 5.21 14.72
C VAL A 54 -14.10 4.55 13.36
N TYR A 55 -13.34 5.22 12.48
CA TYR A 55 -12.90 4.61 11.23
C TYR A 55 -11.77 3.63 11.53
N VAL A 56 -12.01 2.35 11.29
CA VAL A 56 -10.95 1.32 11.28
C VAL A 56 -10.56 1.09 9.84
N GLY A 57 -9.31 1.40 9.50
CA GLY A 57 -8.75 1.19 8.17
C GLY A 57 -7.32 0.69 8.25
N THR A 58 -6.90 -0.05 7.23
CA THR A 58 -5.51 -0.47 7.04
C THR A 58 -4.84 0.53 6.10
N LEU A 59 -3.70 1.08 6.52
CA LEU A 59 -2.84 1.88 5.67
C LEU A 59 -1.72 0.98 5.14
N ASP A 60 -1.85 0.56 3.87
CA ASP A 60 -0.76 -0.11 3.16
C ASP A 60 0.07 0.93 2.40
N THR A 61 1.38 0.95 2.68
CA THR A 61 2.35 1.83 2.01
C THR A 61 3.36 1.00 1.26
N PHE A 62 3.64 1.39 0.01
CA PHE A 62 4.62 0.74 -0.85
C PHE A 62 5.80 1.70 -1.06
N ILE A 63 7.01 1.17 -1.07
CA ILE A 63 8.25 1.95 -1.25
C ILE A 63 8.95 1.40 -2.49
N GLU A 64 9.49 2.29 -3.32
CA GLU A 64 10.40 1.93 -4.40
C GLU A 64 11.85 2.07 -3.92
N GLU A 65 12.63 1.00 -4.09
CA GLU A 65 14.07 0.98 -3.87
C GLU A 65 14.78 0.73 -5.21
N ARG A 66 15.95 1.34 -5.41
CA ARG A 66 16.75 1.15 -6.63
C ARG A 66 18.21 0.94 -6.27
N GLU A 67 18.82 -0.12 -6.81
CA GLU A 67 20.23 -0.45 -6.63
C GLU A 67 20.99 -0.32 -7.97
N ILE A 68 22.31 -0.22 -7.93
CA ILE A 68 23.16 -0.37 -9.12
C ILE A 68 23.95 -1.66 -8.99
N ILE A 69 23.85 -2.51 -10.01
CA ILE A 69 24.66 -3.72 -10.15
C ILE A 69 25.56 -3.57 -11.38
N ARG A 70 26.86 -3.79 -11.20
CA ARG A 70 27.82 -3.87 -12.30
C ARG A 70 28.02 -5.32 -12.68
N GLU A 71 27.76 -5.62 -13.94
CA GLU A 71 27.99 -6.95 -14.52
C GLU A 71 29.10 -6.85 -15.55
N THR A 72 30.00 -7.84 -15.53
CA THR A 72 31.19 -7.84 -16.39
C THR A 72 31.28 -9.17 -17.13
N GLU A 73 31.49 -9.12 -18.44
CA GLU A 73 31.62 -10.29 -19.30
C GLU A 73 32.83 -10.18 -20.24
N PRO A 74 33.38 -11.29 -20.76
CA PRO A 74 34.47 -11.25 -21.73
C PRO A 74 34.08 -10.47 -22.99
N TYR A 75 34.91 -9.52 -23.41
CA TYR A 75 34.66 -8.76 -24.62
C TYR A 75 35.15 -9.55 -25.84
N LEU A 76 34.21 -10.02 -26.65
CA LEU A 76 34.48 -10.84 -27.85
C LEU A 76 34.58 -9.99 -29.15
N GLY A 77 34.61 -8.66 -29.03
CA GLY A 77 34.55 -7.72 -30.15
C GLY A 77 33.12 -7.26 -30.47
N GLY A 78 32.98 -6.14 -31.18
CA GLY A 78 31.70 -5.58 -31.59
C GLY A 78 31.60 -4.07 -31.37
N GLY A 79 30.41 -3.50 -31.59
CA GLY A 79 30.08 -2.17 -31.10
C GLY A 79 29.59 -2.26 -29.66
N ILE A 80 29.91 -1.27 -28.83
CA ILE A 80 29.40 -1.16 -27.47
C ILE A 80 28.43 0.01 -27.37
N ASP A 81 27.45 -0.12 -26.48
CA ASP A 81 26.59 0.98 -26.09
C ASP A 81 27.20 1.75 -24.91
N GLY A 82 28.26 2.51 -25.20
CA GLY A 82 28.99 3.30 -24.21
C GLY A 82 28.73 4.81 -24.34
N LYS A 83 29.55 5.60 -23.61
CA LYS A 83 29.42 7.07 -23.51
C LYS A 83 29.49 7.83 -24.85
N ASP A 84 30.03 7.21 -25.89
CA ASP A 84 30.08 7.81 -27.23
C ASP A 84 28.68 7.91 -27.88
N ASN A 85 27.71 7.10 -27.43
CA ASN A 85 26.34 7.10 -27.93
C ASN A 85 25.41 8.03 -27.15
N GLY A 86 25.88 8.62 -26.05
CA GLY A 86 25.11 9.53 -25.20
C GLY A 86 25.54 9.50 -23.73
N PRO A 87 25.02 10.41 -22.90
CA PRO A 87 25.25 10.38 -21.47
C PRO A 87 24.58 9.16 -20.83
N GLU A 88 25.28 8.54 -19.88
CA GLU A 88 24.71 7.52 -19.01
C GLU A 88 23.66 8.17 -18.09
N LEU A 89 22.49 7.55 -17.94
CA LEU A 89 21.40 8.05 -17.12
C LEU A 89 21.59 7.71 -15.65
N GLY A 90 21.23 8.64 -14.77
CA GLY A 90 21.14 8.37 -13.34
C GLY A 90 20.04 7.36 -13.00
N ILE A 91 20.19 6.68 -11.86
CA ILE A 91 19.27 5.61 -11.39
C ILE A 91 17.81 6.07 -11.38
N TRP A 92 17.58 7.32 -10.97
CA TRP A 92 16.26 7.96 -10.86
C TRP A 92 15.76 8.59 -12.16
N GLU A 93 16.65 8.87 -13.12
CA GLU A 93 16.31 9.46 -14.42
C GLU A 93 15.75 8.42 -15.40
N LEU A 94 16.00 7.14 -15.14
CA LEU A 94 15.43 6.00 -15.87
C LEU A 94 13.93 5.88 -15.61
N ASP A 95 13.13 6.07 -16.66
CA ASP A 95 11.68 5.85 -16.64
C ASP A 95 11.35 4.36 -16.60
N LEU A 96 10.87 3.88 -15.45
CA LEU A 96 10.39 2.51 -15.26
C LEU A 96 8.89 2.41 -15.06
N ARG A 97 8.11 3.46 -15.35
CA ARG A 97 6.67 3.45 -15.04
C ARG A 97 5.93 2.29 -15.73
N SER A 98 6.44 1.79 -16.85
CA SER A 98 5.91 0.61 -17.55
C SER A 98 6.20 -0.72 -16.85
N GLN A 99 7.16 -0.75 -15.92
CA GLN A 99 7.55 -1.93 -15.14
C GLN A 99 6.92 -1.93 -13.75
N PHE A 100 6.20 -0.87 -13.38
CA PHE A 100 5.51 -0.80 -12.10
C PHE A 100 4.46 -1.91 -12.00
N PRO A 101 4.43 -2.63 -10.87
CA PRO A 101 3.41 -3.65 -10.68
C PRO A 101 2.02 -3.03 -10.60
N ILE A 102 1.00 -3.84 -10.85
CA ILE A 102 -0.39 -3.46 -10.61
C ILE A 102 -0.58 -3.19 -9.10
N LEU A 103 -1.56 -2.36 -8.72
CA LEU A 103 -1.82 -1.99 -7.32
C LEU A 103 -1.87 -3.23 -6.39
N PHE A 104 -1.30 -3.08 -5.19
CA PHE A 104 -1.28 -4.07 -4.10
C PHE A 104 -0.43 -5.33 -4.33
N VAL A 105 0.62 -5.25 -5.15
CA VAL A 105 1.64 -6.32 -5.22
C VAL A 105 2.65 -6.14 -4.08
N PRO A 106 2.80 -7.12 -3.16
CA PRO A 106 3.66 -6.96 -1.98
C PRO A 106 5.15 -6.80 -2.28
N TYR A 107 5.62 -7.42 -3.37
CA TYR A 107 7.02 -7.37 -3.78
C TYR A 107 7.15 -7.64 -5.28
N ASN A 108 8.00 -6.87 -5.95
CA ASN A 108 8.35 -7.01 -7.35
C ASN A 108 9.80 -6.54 -7.56
N GLU A 109 10.63 -7.36 -8.19
CA GLU A 109 12.00 -7.00 -8.58
C GLU A 109 12.10 -7.02 -10.10
N VAL A 110 12.70 -5.97 -10.66
CA VAL A 110 12.94 -5.90 -12.10
C VAL A 110 14.37 -5.45 -12.32
N ARG A 111 15.06 -6.12 -13.26
CA ARG A 111 16.41 -5.74 -13.68
C ARG A 111 16.38 -5.04 -15.03
N GLN A 112 16.91 -3.83 -15.09
CA GLN A 112 16.97 -3.04 -16.30
C GLN A 112 18.38 -2.53 -16.55
N LYS A 113 18.93 -2.84 -17.74
CA LYS A 113 20.20 -2.27 -18.21
C LYS A 113 20.06 -0.75 -18.38
N ILE A 114 21.02 0.00 -17.85
CA ILE A 114 21.15 1.44 -18.03
C ILE A 114 21.68 1.72 -19.45
N PRO A 115 21.01 2.55 -20.27
CA PRO A 115 21.49 2.94 -21.60
C PRO A 115 22.87 3.61 -21.53
N HIS A 116 23.70 3.39 -22.55
CA HIS A 116 25.02 4.01 -22.69
C HIS A 116 26.00 3.69 -21.54
N SER A 117 25.71 2.68 -20.72
CA SER A 117 26.52 2.29 -19.55
C SER A 117 27.64 1.30 -19.87
N GLU A 118 27.78 0.85 -21.11
CA GLU A 118 28.80 -0.15 -21.44
C GLU A 118 30.20 0.47 -21.47
N VAL A 119 31.14 -0.15 -20.78
CA VAL A 119 32.54 0.28 -20.73
C VAL A 119 33.46 -0.89 -21.01
N ILE A 120 34.43 -0.69 -21.88
CA ILE A 120 35.50 -1.66 -22.10
C ILE A 120 36.57 -1.46 -21.03
N GLU A 121 36.85 -2.52 -20.26
CA GLU A 121 37.83 -2.53 -19.19
C GLU A 121 38.93 -3.55 -19.47
N LYS A 122 40.15 -3.26 -19.01
CA LYS A 122 41.26 -4.22 -19.05
C LYS A 122 41.13 -5.16 -17.85
N CYS A 123 41.25 -6.47 -18.10
CA CYS A 123 41.31 -7.44 -17.02
C CYS A 123 42.60 -7.28 -16.21
N SER A 124 42.55 -7.51 -14.90
CA SER A 124 43.74 -7.46 -14.02
C SER A 124 44.70 -8.63 -14.27
N GLY A 125 44.27 -9.66 -15.00
CA GLY A 125 45.10 -10.75 -15.50
C GLY A 125 45.56 -10.51 -16.94
N GLU A 126 46.74 -11.02 -17.28
CA GLU A 126 47.35 -10.78 -18.58
C GLU A 126 46.47 -11.34 -19.73
N PHE A 127 46.14 -10.46 -20.69
CA PHE A 127 45.54 -10.71 -22.01
C PHE A 127 44.00 -10.82 -22.14
N GLY A 128 43.22 -10.36 -21.16
CA GLY A 128 41.75 -10.25 -21.28
C GLY A 128 41.24 -8.80 -21.42
N ILE A 129 40.26 -8.58 -22.29
CA ILE A 129 39.43 -7.36 -22.31
C ILE A 129 38.03 -7.76 -21.87
N LEU A 130 37.42 -6.96 -21.00
CA LEU A 130 36.07 -7.17 -20.47
C LEU A 130 35.16 -6.03 -20.91
N ILE A 131 33.86 -6.29 -20.97
CA ILE A 131 32.83 -5.26 -21.08
C ILE A 131 32.02 -5.25 -19.78
N SER A 132 31.96 -4.10 -19.12
CA SER A 132 31.14 -3.86 -17.94
C SER A 132 29.87 -3.12 -18.32
N LYS A 133 28.74 -3.48 -17.71
CA LYS A 133 27.42 -2.90 -17.95
C LYS A 133 26.74 -2.64 -16.61
N ILE A 134 25.96 -1.57 -16.53
CA ILE A 134 25.24 -1.23 -15.32
C ILE A 134 23.77 -1.64 -15.46
N HIS A 135 23.27 -2.33 -14.45
CA HIS A 135 21.87 -2.64 -14.25
C HIS A 135 21.35 -1.93 -13.01
N LYS A 136 20.04 -1.71 -12.97
CA LYS A 136 19.31 -1.45 -11.74
C LYS A 136 18.22 -2.48 -11.52
#